data_AF-A0A961KJN3-F1
#
_entry.id   AF-A0A961KJN3-F1
#
_cell.length_a   1.000
_cell.length_b   1.000
_cell.length_c   1.000
_cell.angle_alpha   90.00
_cell.angle_beta   90.00
_cell.angle_gamma   90.00
#
_symmetry.space_group_name_H-M   'P 1'
#
loop_
_entity.id
_entity.type
_entity.pdbx_description
1 polymer ?
#
loop_
_entity_poly.entity_id
_entity_poly.type
_entity_poly.pdbx_seq_one_letter_code
_entity_poly.pdbx_strand_id
1 'polypeptide(L)'
;MRRLVDGILRAFEFVFMRIAQLAMAIMMLGISADALGRYLFNTPLQGSFEFTSLYLMIIVTFLGMPATYTAGGMVRLEVLTGRLARVPGRIPARLNAGLGAAVFGFLAWHAGLEAIDKFEAGDTTFGAVQFPLYWSYVWFPMGAALLAARLAFETLFPARTAGTAAQGDSE
;
A
#
# COMPACT_ATOMS: atom_id res chain seq x y z
N MET A 1 10.93 -2.34 24.84
CA MET A 1 9.96 -1.51 24.07
C MET A 1 10.15 -1.61 22.55
N ARG A 2 11.32 -1.26 21.98
CA ARG A 2 11.58 -1.30 20.52
C ARG A 2 11.22 -2.62 19.83
N ARG A 3 11.62 -3.77 20.40
CA ARG A 3 11.32 -5.10 19.81
C ARG A 3 9.83 -5.47 19.84
N LEU A 4 9.08 -4.95 20.82
CA LEU A 4 7.64 -5.20 20.93
C LEU A 4 6.88 -4.43 19.84
N VAL A 5 7.20 -3.14 19.66
CA VAL A 5 6.56 -2.30 18.64
C VAL A 5 6.87 -2.80 17.23
N ASP A 6 8.12 -3.17 16.94
CA ASP A 6 8.48 -3.78 15.65
C ASP A 6 7.75 -5.11 15.42
N GLY A 7 7.63 -5.95 16.47
CA GLY A 7 6.88 -7.20 16.39
C GLY A 7 5.39 -6.99 16.06
N ILE A 8 4.76 -6.00 16.69
CA ILE A 8 3.35 -5.65 16.45
C ILE A 8 3.17 -5.13 15.02
N LEU A 9 4.01 -4.18 14.57
CA LEU A 9 3.95 -3.65 13.21
C LEU A 9 4.10 -4.76 12.16
N ARG A 10 5.06 -5.67 12.36
CA ARG A 10 5.26 -6.82 11.46
C ARG A 10 4.07 -7.78 11.47
N ALA A 11 3.41 -7.98 12.61
CA ALA A 11 2.21 -8.80 12.67
C ALA A 11 1.07 -8.17 11.84
N PHE A 12 0.86 -6.86 11.97
CA PHE A 12 -0.10 -6.12 11.13
C PHE A 12 0.27 -6.16 9.64
N GLU A 13 1.54 -5.92 9.30
CA GLU A 13 2.05 -6.03 7.92
C GLU A 13 1.81 -7.43 7.34
N PHE A 14 2.05 -8.48 8.13
CA PHE A 14 1.81 -9.86 7.70
C PHE A 14 0.34 -10.11 7.44
N VAL A 15 -0.55 -9.70 8.34
CA VAL A 15 -2.01 -9.85 8.17
C VAL A 15 -2.48 -9.11 6.92
N PHE A 16 -2.06 -7.86 6.74
CA PHE A 16 -2.43 -7.04 5.59
C PHE A 16 -1.91 -7.66 4.29
N MET A 17 -0.67 -8.16 4.29
CA MET A 17 -0.10 -8.85 3.14
C MET A 17 -0.86 -10.13 2.79
N ARG A 18 -1.33 -10.90 3.77
CA ARG A 18 -2.16 -12.10 3.51
C ARG A 18 -3.51 -11.75 2.90
N ILE A 19 -4.14 -10.67 3.37
CA ILE A 19 -5.37 -10.16 2.79
C ILE A 19 -5.14 -9.70 1.34
N ALA A 20 -4.04 -8.96 1.08
CA ALA A 20 -3.67 -8.53 -0.27
C ALA A 20 -3.40 -9.72 -1.21
N GLN A 21 -2.69 -10.75 -0.75
CA GLN A 21 -2.45 -11.97 -1.53
C GLN A 21 -3.76 -12.71 -1.88
N LEU A 22 -4.67 -12.83 -0.91
CA LEU A 22 -5.98 -13.44 -1.14
C LEU A 22 -6.79 -12.62 -2.16
N ALA A 23 -6.84 -11.29 -2.01
CA ALA A 23 -7.52 -10.40 -2.94
C ALA A 23 -6.94 -10.48 -4.35
N MET A 24 -5.62 -10.62 -4.48
CA MET A 24 -4.95 -10.81 -5.76
C MET A 24 -5.31 -12.15 -6.41
N ALA A 25 -5.39 -13.24 -5.64
CA ALA A 25 -5.84 -14.54 -6.14
C ALA A 25 -7.30 -14.48 -6.61
N ILE A 26 -8.18 -13.83 -5.85
CA ILE A 26 -9.59 -13.61 -6.23
C ILE A 26 -9.67 -12.78 -7.52
N MET A 27 -8.86 -11.73 -7.65
CA MET A 27 -8.79 -10.90 -8.84
C MET A 27 -8.39 -11.73 -10.07
N MET A 28 -7.34 -12.55 -9.95
CA MET A 28 -6.86 -13.40 -11.04
C MET A 28 -7.93 -14.42 -11.48
N LEU A 29 -8.60 -15.07 -10.52
CA LEU A 29 -9.67 -16.02 -10.81
C LEU A 29 -10.89 -15.31 -11.42
N GLY A 30 -11.26 -14.13 -10.90
CA GLY A 30 -12.39 -13.35 -11.41
C GLY A 30 -12.19 -12.90 -12.86
N ILE A 31 -11.02 -12.36 -13.19
CA ILE A 31 -10.69 -11.97 -14.57
C ILE A 31 -10.65 -13.19 -15.49
N SER A 32 -10.07 -14.31 -15.03
CA SER A 32 -10.03 -15.56 -15.81
C SER A 32 -11.44 -16.11 -16.06
N ALA A 33 -12.32 -16.07 -15.07
CA ALA A 33 -13.71 -16.49 -15.20
C ALA A 33 -14.50 -15.57 -16.15
N ASP A 34 -14.28 -14.26 -16.11
CA ASP A 34 -14.90 -13.32 -17.07
C ASP A 34 -14.41 -13.57 -18.49
N ALA A 35 -13.11 -13.81 -18.68
CA ALA A 35 -12.57 -14.20 -19.98
C ALA A 35 -13.24 -15.50 -20.49
N LEU A 36 -13.26 -16.57 -19.67
CA LEU A 36 -13.93 -17.82 -20.03
C LEU A 36 -15.42 -17.63 -20.34
N GLY A 37 -16.13 -16.82 -19.56
CA GLY A 37 -17.54 -16.48 -19.78
C GLY A 37 -17.79 -15.83 -21.13
N ARG A 38 -16.94 -14.89 -21.54
CA ARG A 38 -17.00 -14.23 -22.85
C ARG A 38 -16.73 -15.21 -23.99
N TYR A 39 -15.72 -16.07 -23.86
CA TYR A 39 -15.31 -16.97 -24.94
C TYR A 39 -16.21 -18.21 -25.08
N LEU A 40 -16.76 -18.73 -23.98
CA LEU A 40 -17.56 -19.97 -23.98
C LEU A 40 -19.07 -19.71 -24.05
N PHE A 41 -19.56 -18.66 -23.39
CA PHE A 41 -20.99 -18.41 -23.22
C PHE A 41 -21.48 -17.12 -23.89
N ASN A 42 -20.57 -16.32 -24.48
CA ASN A 42 -20.86 -15.03 -25.10
C ASN A 42 -21.62 -14.04 -24.17
N THR A 43 -21.54 -14.27 -22.86
CA THR A 43 -22.16 -13.47 -21.81
C THR A 43 -21.06 -12.97 -20.87
N PRO A 44 -20.65 -11.69 -20.94
CA PRO A 44 -19.68 -11.12 -20.01
C PRO A 44 -20.27 -11.04 -18.59
N LEU A 45 -19.42 -11.21 -17.57
CA LEU A 45 -19.85 -11.02 -16.18
C LEU A 45 -19.97 -9.52 -15.89
N GLN A 46 -21.19 -9.00 -16.00
CA GLN A 46 -21.52 -7.60 -15.75
C GLN A 46 -21.15 -7.20 -14.30
N GLY A 47 -20.39 -6.12 -14.12
CA GLY A 47 -19.92 -5.65 -12.80
C GLY A 47 -18.56 -6.19 -12.33
N SER A 48 -17.96 -7.15 -13.04
CA SER A 48 -16.64 -7.72 -12.63
C SER A 48 -15.50 -6.72 -12.76
N PHE A 49 -15.56 -5.85 -13.76
CA PHE A 49 -14.57 -4.81 -13.97
C PHE A 49 -14.65 -3.75 -12.86
N GLU A 50 -15.85 -3.28 -12.54
CA GLU A 50 -16.10 -2.34 -11.46
C GLU A 50 -15.69 -2.92 -10.11
N PHE A 51 -16.04 -4.18 -9.82
CA PHE A 51 -15.62 -4.82 -8.57
C PHE A 51 -14.09 -4.93 -8.46
N THR A 52 -13.43 -5.32 -9.54
CA THR A 52 -11.97 -5.48 -9.56
C THR A 52 -11.25 -4.15 -9.40
N SER A 53 -11.64 -3.15 -10.20
CA SER A 53 -11.00 -1.83 -10.22
C SER A 53 -11.29 -1.04 -8.95
N LEU A 54 -12.55 -1.06 -8.49
CA LEU A 54 -12.94 -0.27 -7.33
C LEU A 54 -12.48 -0.91 -6.03
N TYR A 55 -12.49 -2.23 -5.87
CA TYR A 55 -12.21 -2.88 -4.58
C TYR A 55 -10.87 -3.61 -4.57
N LEU A 56 -10.71 -4.61 -5.46
CA LEU A 56 -9.58 -5.52 -5.38
C LEU A 56 -8.26 -4.81 -5.65
N MET A 57 -8.20 -3.87 -6.60
CA MET A 57 -6.98 -3.09 -6.86
C MET A 57 -6.57 -2.25 -5.64
N ILE A 58 -7.53 -1.62 -4.95
CA ILE A 58 -7.26 -0.81 -3.77
C ILE A 58 -6.73 -1.69 -2.65
N ILE A 59 -7.41 -2.82 -2.37
CA ILE A 59 -6.99 -3.77 -1.33
C ILE A 59 -5.57 -4.29 -1.63
N VAL A 60 -5.32 -4.81 -2.83
CA VAL A 60 -4.00 -5.37 -3.20
C VAL A 60 -2.89 -4.33 -3.08
N THR A 61 -3.14 -3.12 -3.60
CA THR A 61 -2.12 -2.06 -3.66
C THR A 61 -1.81 -1.51 -2.28
N PHE A 62 -2.83 -1.09 -1.52
CA PHE A 62 -2.63 -0.35 -0.27
C PHE A 62 -2.37 -1.24 0.93
N LEU A 63 -2.94 -2.45 1.01
CA LEU A 63 -2.59 -3.39 2.09
C LEU A 63 -1.25 -4.10 1.82
N GLY A 64 -0.85 -4.29 0.56
CA GLY A 64 0.48 -4.81 0.24
C GLY A 64 1.60 -3.79 0.46
N MET A 65 1.27 -2.49 0.38
CA MET A 65 2.23 -1.39 0.42
C MET A 65 3.22 -1.44 1.60
N PRO A 66 2.79 -1.63 2.86
CA PRO A 66 3.67 -1.62 4.03
C PRO A 66 4.67 -2.78 4.05
N ALA A 67 4.22 -3.98 3.67
CA ALA A 67 5.08 -5.16 3.61
C ALA A 67 6.13 -5.02 2.48
N THR A 68 5.74 -4.47 1.33
CA THR A 68 6.64 -4.21 0.20
C THR A 68 7.68 -3.15 0.56
N TYR A 69 7.30 -2.12 1.33
CA TYR A 69 8.24 -1.14 1.86
C TYR A 69 9.29 -1.79 2.77
N THR A 70 8.85 -2.61 3.75
CA THR A 70 9.75 -3.32 4.67
C THR A 70 10.67 -4.31 3.93
N ALA A 71 10.19 -4.92 2.84
CA ALA A 71 10.98 -5.81 1.99
C ALA A 71 12.05 -5.09 1.15
N GLY A 72 12.10 -3.75 1.20
CA GLY A 72 13.03 -2.93 0.41
C GLY A 72 12.57 -2.68 -1.02
N GLY A 73 11.32 -3.03 -1.36
CA GLY A 73 10.76 -2.88 -2.72
C GLY A 73 10.29 -1.46 -3.05
N MET A 74 10.06 -0.61 -2.04
CA MET A 74 9.84 0.82 -2.28
C MET A 74 11.16 1.55 -2.10
N VAL A 75 11.68 1.99 -3.24
CA VAL A 75 12.82 2.88 -3.39
C VAL A 75 12.68 4.02 -2.38
N ARG A 76 13.59 4.07 -1.38
CA ARG A 76 13.81 5.24 -0.52
C ARG A 76 13.80 6.47 -1.42
N LEU A 77 13.01 7.53 -1.12
CA LEU A 77 12.83 8.70 -2.00
C LEU A 77 14.15 9.04 -2.69
N GLU A 78 14.28 8.57 -3.94
CA GLU A 78 15.53 8.68 -4.68
C GLU A 78 15.86 10.14 -4.98
N VAL A 79 14.81 10.97 -4.93
CA VAL A 79 14.83 12.44 -4.98
C VAL A 79 15.85 13.03 -4.02
N LEU A 80 16.03 12.44 -2.82
CA LEU A 80 16.99 12.94 -1.84
C LEU A 80 18.38 12.28 -1.99
N THR A 81 18.46 11.01 -2.39
CA THR A 81 19.75 10.31 -2.51
C THR A 81 20.61 10.85 -3.65
N GLY A 82 20.02 11.33 -4.76
CA GLY A 82 20.79 11.89 -5.89
C GLY A 82 21.62 13.13 -5.52
N ARG A 83 21.12 14.00 -4.65
CA ARG A 83 21.86 15.20 -4.17
C ARG A 83 22.60 14.99 -2.86
N LEU A 84 22.18 14.03 -2.02
CA LEU A 84 22.78 13.76 -0.71
C LEU A 84 23.75 12.56 -0.69
N ALA A 85 24.07 11.96 -1.84
CA ALA A 85 25.05 10.87 -1.98
C ALA A 85 26.47 11.21 -1.47
N ARG A 86 26.77 12.49 -1.27
CA ARG A 86 28.06 12.97 -0.73
C ARG A 86 28.08 13.21 0.77
N VAL A 87 26.95 13.04 1.47
CA VAL A 87 26.89 13.26 2.93
C VAL A 87 27.06 11.90 3.64
N PRO A 88 28.23 11.59 4.22
CA PRO A 88 28.40 10.39 5.02
C PRO A 88 27.53 10.48 6.29
N GLY A 89 26.55 9.59 6.45
CA GLY A 89 25.81 9.47 7.70
C GLY A 89 24.38 8.92 7.61
N ARG A 90 23.77 8.75 8.79
CA ARG A 90 22.39 8.22 8.98
C ARG A 90 21.29 9.28 8.79
N ILE A 91 21.67 10.52 8.45
CA ILE A 91 20.79 11.68 8.30
C ILE A 91 19.88 11.57 7.06
N PRO A 92 20.38 11.24 5.85
CA PRO A 92 19.52 11.03 4.67
C PRO A 92 18.43 9.97 4.89
N ALA A 93 18.77 8.86 5.54
CA ALA A 93 17.81 7.79 5.83
C ALA A 93 16.68 8.25 6.77
N ARG A 94 17.02 9.04 7.79
CA ARG A 94 16.04 9.61 8.73
C ARG A 94 15.15 10.66 8.07
N LEU A 95 15.72 11.55 7.26
CA LEU A 95 14.96 12.55 6.51
C LEU A 95 14.00 11.89 5.53
N ASN A 96 14.46 10.87 4.81
CA ASN A 96 13.63 10.10 3.89
C ASN A 96 12.46 9.42 4.63
N ALA A 97 12.74 8.70 5.72
CA ALA A 97 11.69 8.05 6.50
C ALA A 97 10.73 9.09 7.12
N GLY A 98 11.22 10.27 7.49
CA GLY A 98 10.43 11.34 8.11
C GLY A 98 9.50 12.02 7.13
N LEU A 99 10.00 12.35 5.95
CA LEU A 99 9.19 12.87 4.86
C LEU A 99 8.15 11.85 4.41
N GLY A 100 8.54 10.58 4.28
CA GLY A 100 7.60 9.50 3.98
C GLY A 100 6.50 9.39 5.03
N ALA A 101 6.85 9.36 6.32
CA ALA A 101 5.88 9.30 7.41
C ALA A 101 4.92 10.50 7.38
N ALA A 102 5.43 11.71 7.12
CA ALA A 102 4.61 12.92 7.04
C ALA A 102 3.64 12.87 5.86
N VAL A 103 4.12 12.51 4.66
CA VAL A 103 3.28 12.43 3.45
C VAL A 103 2.22 11.35 3.60
N PHE A 104 2.60 10.12 3.96
CA PHE A 104 1.62 9.03 4.11
C PHE A 104 0.70 9.24 5.30
N GLY A 105 1.17 9.87 6.39
CA GLY A 105 0.32 10.26 7.51
C GLY A 105 -0.71 11.31 7.12
N PHE A 106 -0.32 12.31 6.34
CA PHE A 106 -1.23 13.32 5.80
C PHE A 106 -2.26 12.69 4.83
N LEU A 107 -1.83 11.81 3.94
CA LEU A 107 -2.71 11.07 3.04
C LEU A 107 -3.70 10.19 3.81
N ALA A 108 -3.24 9.47 4.84
CA ALA A 108 -4.10 8.65 5.68
C ALA A 108 -5.15 9.48 6.43
N TRP A 109 -4.77 10.67 6.91
CA TRP A 109 -5.68 11.59 7.57
C TRP A 109 -6.76 12.13 6.61
N HIS A 110 -6.33 12.71 5.48
CA HIS A 110 -7.26 13.29 4.50
C HIS A 110 -8.19 12.24 3.91
N ALA A 111 -7.66 11.08 3.52
CA ALA A 111 -8.49 10.02 2.98
C ALA A 111 -9.35 9.34 4.05
N GLY A 112 -8.95 9.37 5.32
CA GLY A 112 -9.79 8.92 6.44
C GLY A 112 -11.02 9.81 6.61
N LEU A 113 -10.83 11.14 6.55
CA LEU A 113 -11.96 12.10 6.56
C LEU A 113 -12.87 11.90 5.35
N GLU A 114 -12.29 11.78 4.15
CA GLU A 114 -13.07 11.54 2.94
C GLU A 114 -13.82 10.20 3.00
N ALA A 115 -13.22 9.15 3.57
CA ALA A 115 -13.89 7.87 3.76
C ALA A 115 -15.10 7.97 4.72
N ILE A 116 -15.01 8.78 5.77
CA ILE A 116 -16.12 9.04 6.70
C ILE A 116 -17.22 9.83 5.98
N ASP A 117 -16.87 10.91 5.28
CA ASP A 117 -17.82 11.72 4.53
C ASP A 117 -18.58 10.87 3.48
N LYS A 118 -17.87 9.97 2.78
CA LYS A 118 -18.47 9.02 1.82
C LYS A 118 -19.33 7.96 2.48
N PHE A 119 -18.97 7.53 3.69
CA PHE A 119 -19.76 6.59 4.47
C PHE A 119 -21.10 7.20 4.93
N GLU A 120 -21.07 8.47 5.35
CA GLU A 120 -22.27 9.22 5.76
C GLU A 120 -23.15 9.62 4.57
N ALA A 121 -22.56 9.97 3.43
CA ALA A 121 -23.29 10.31 2.21
C ALA A 121 -23.98 9.10 1.56
N GLY A 122 -23.55 7.87 1.88
CA GLY A 122 -24.06 6.66 1.23
C GLY A 122 -23.74 6.60 -0.27
N ASP A 123 -22.65 7.24 -0.69
CA ASP A 123 -22.32 7.41 -2.10
C ASP A 123 -22.16 6.07 -2.83
N THR A 124 -22.97 5.88 -3.88
CA THR A 124 -22.91 4.74 -4.81
C THR A 124 -22.30 5.17 -6.14
N THR A 125 -21.51 4.30 -6.79
CA THR A 125 -20.97 4.61 -8.12
C THR A 125 -22.08 4.67 -9.17
N PHE A 126 -21.97 5.59 -10.13
CA PHE A 126 -22.80 5.61 -11.33
C PHE A 126 -22.22 4.65 -12.38
N GLY A 127 -22.79 3.45 -12.50
CA GLY A 127 -22.41 2.40 -13.46
C GLY A 127 -23.55 1.42 -13.71
N ALA A 128 -23.36 0.43 -14.60
CA ALA A 128 -24.39 -0.57 -14.95
C ALA A 128 -24.85 -1.43 -13.76
N VAL A 129 -24.04 -1.50 -12.69
CA VAL A 129 -24.36 -2.07 -11.38
C VAL A 129 -23.94 -1.05 -10.32
N GLN A 130 -24.87 -0.63 -9.46
CA GLN A 130 -24.59 0.32 -8.39
C GLN A 130 -23.85 -0.38 -7.25
N PHE A 131 -22.53 -0.21 -7.19
CA PHE A 131 -21.72 -0.70 -6.08
C PHE A 131 -21.54 0.38 -5.00
N PRO A 132 -21.63 0.02 -3.71
CA PRO A 132 -21.42 0.93 -2.58
C PRO A 132 -19.96 1.38 -2.45
N LEU A 133 -19.59 2.51 -3.04
CA LEU A 133 -18.19 2.98 -3.10
C LEU A 133 -17.56 3.17 -1.73
N TYR A 134 -18.36 3.56 -0.73
CA TYR A 134 -17.89 3.87 0.61
C TYR A 134 -17.06 2.73 1.23
N TRP A 135 -17.39 1.48 0.93
CA TRP A 135 -16.68 0.33 1.51
C TRP A 135 -15.28 0.13 0.93
N SER A 136 -15.03 0.68 -0.26
CA SER A 136 -13.71 0.60 -0.87
C SER A 136 -12.76 1.68 -0.35
N TYR A 137 -13.29 2.85 -0.02
CA TYR A 137 -12.50 3.98 0.48
C TYR A 137 -11.83 3.71 1.84
N VAL A 138 -12.33 2.76 2.63
CA VAL A 138 -11.79 2.42 3.95
C VAL A 138 -10.41 1.75 3.87
N TRP A 139 -10.12 1.01 2.79
CA TRP A 139 -8.87 0.24 2.67
C TRP A 139 -7.64 1.11 2.44
N PHE A 140 -7.81 2.24 1.74
CA PHE A 140 -6.75 3.20 1.48
C PHE A 140 -6.15 3.81 2.77
N PRO A 141 -6.93 4.48 3.66
CA PRO A 141 -6.39 5.11 4.84
C PRO A 141 -5.81 4.09 5.82
N MET A 142 -6.33 2.86 5.87
CA MET A 142 -5.74 1.78 6.68
C MET A 142 -4.32 1.40 6.20
N GLY A 143 -4.14 1.17 4.90
CA GLY A 143 -2.83 0.85 4.33
C GLY A 143 -1.83 1.99 4.49
N ALA A 144 -2.26 3.22 4.20
CA ALA A 144 -1.46 4.42 4.35
C ALA A 144 -1.07 4.70 5.81
N ALA A 145 -2.00 4.50 6.77
CA ALA A 145 -1.73 4.66 8.19
C ALA A 145 -0.70 3.65 8.72
N LEU A 146 -0.80 2.38 8.30
CA LEU A 146 0.17 1.36 8.70
C LEU A 146 1.57 1.67 8.15
N LEU A 147 1.65 2.10 6.88
CA LEU A 147 2.92 2.53 6.28
C LEU A 147 3.49 3.77 6.97
N ALA A 148 2.65 4.76 7.30
CA ALA A 148 3.07 5.96 8.02
C ALA A 148 3.60 5.61 9.42
N ALA A 149 2.94 4.70 10.14
CA ALA A 149 3.39 4.19 11.43
C ALA A 149 4.74 3.47 11.33
N ARG A 150 4.95 2.67 10.27
CA ARG A 150 6.20 1.98 9.99
C ARG A 150 7.35 2.96 9.73
N LEU A 151 7.11 3.94 8.87
CA LEU A 151 8.06 5.01 8.56
C LEU A 151 8.39 5.86 9.79
N ALA A 152 7.40 6.23 10.60
CA ALA A 152 7.59 6.95 11.86
C ALA A 152 8.40 6.14 12.88
N PHE A 153 8.29 4.81 12.87
CA PHE A 153 9.14 3.97 13.70
C PHE A 153 10.60 3.94 13.19
N GLU A 154 10.82 3.91 11.87
CA GLU A 154 12.16 3.93 11.26
C GLU A 154 12.87 5.28 11.45
N THR A 155 12.15 6.41 11.52
CA THR A 155 12.74 7.73 11.83
C THR A 155 13.34 7.78 13.23
N LEU A 156 12.58 7.29 14.22
CA LEU A 156 12.97 7.23 15.63
C LEU A 156 14.09 6.21 15.84
N PHE A 157 13.97 5.05 15.19
CA PHE A 157 14.87 3.92 15.37
C PHE A 157 15.48 3.45 14.04
N PRO A 158 16.38 4.23 13.42
CA PRO A 158 17.00 3.83 12.17
C PRO A 158 17.65 2.46 12.35
N ALA A 159 17.15 1.47 11.61
CA ALA A 159 17.87 0.21 11.45
C ALA A 159 19.20 0.52 10.77
N ARG A 160 20.25 -0.25 11.09
CA ARG A 160 21.54 -0.16 10.40
C ARG A 160 21.27 -0.38 8.92
N THR A 161 21.23 0.67 8.12
CA THR A 161 21.42 0.53 6.68
C THR A 161 22.81 -0.07 6.51
N ALA A 162 22.84 -1.31 6.02
CA ALA A 162 24.01 -1.91 5.43
C ALA A 162 24.38 -1.09 4.18
N GLY A 163 24.98 0.07 4.39
CA GLY A 163 25.62 0.82 3.34
C GLY A 163 26.93 0.14 2.98
N THR A 164 26.88 -1.00 2.28
CA THR A 164 28.08 -1.58 1.63
C THR A 164 27.78 -2.52 0.44
N ALA A 165 26.56 -3.03 0.22
CA ALA A 165 26.39 -4.12 -0.75
C ALA A 165 26.14 -3.72 -2.23
N ALA A 166 26.20 -2.44 -2.61
CA ALA A 166 25.90 -2.01 -3.98
C ALA A 166 27.04 -1.24 -4.68
N GLN A 167 28.28 -1.39 -4.21
CA GLN A 167 29.47 -0.79 -4.83
C GLN A 167 30.55 -1.84 -5.12
N GLY A 168 30.16 -2.97 -5.71
CA GLY A 168 31.07 -4.10 -5.93
C GLY A 168 30.73 -5.07 -7.05
N ASP A 169 29.81 -4.76 -7.96
CA ASP A 169 29.61 -5.57 -9.19
C ASP A 169 29.52 -4.63 -10.40
N SER A 170 30.66 -4.00 -10.69
CA SER A 170 30.97 -3.46 -12.01
C SER A 170 32.42 -3.86 -12.32
N GLU A 171 32.60 -5.12 -12.69
CA GLU A 171 33.74 -5.63 -13.44
C GLU A 171 33.23 -6.44 -14.63
#